data_AF-A0A3S3QVL1-F1
#
_entry.id   AF-A0A3S3QVL1-F1
#
_cell.length_a   1.000
_cell.length_b   1.000
_cell.length_c   1.000
_cell.angle_alpha   90.00
_cell.angle_beta   90.00
_cell.angle_gamma   90.00
#
_symmetry.space_group_name_H-M   'P 1'
#
loop_
_entity.id
_entity.type
_entity.pdbx_description
1 polymer ?
#
loop_
_entity_poly.entity_id
_entity_poly.type
_entity_poly.pdbx_seq_one_letter_code
_entity_poly.pdbx_strand_id
1 'polypeptide(L)'
;MTGMEASVVPDSIIESANRTLSNLEELKTNLLHFLSLSEPQVLSEMPPLQRAQAFLVLAKALSALFTLRLRCNGVNPDDHAVKSELERLSLYEDKFERYNDWSKEPLRPSAKLNYQAATRFIEHSLPDLSPEQKQSMRNISRGEGAKSRLHENQTSQRKRKRPSSGKQQSVQAAAQEFLEKARQELLSATCEVNGPLRNQSSDEEDLLMG
;
A
#
# COMPACT_ATOMS: atom_id res chain seq x y z
N MET A 1 9.76 -5.03 76.40
CA MET A 1 8.73 -5.71 75.60
C MET A 1 8.59 -4.93 74.31
N THR A 2 9.36 -5.34 73.30
CA THR A 2 9.45 -4.72 71.98
C THR A 2 8.29 -5.22 71.12
N GLY A 3 7.22 -4.42 71.06
CA GLY A 3 6.05 -4.69 70.25
C GLY A 3 6.34 -4.43 68.78
N MET A 4 6.69 -5.50 68.07
CA MET A 4 6.28 -5.83 66.70
C MET A 4 5.70 -4.66 65.88
N GLU A 5 6.56 -3.89 65.23
CA GLU A 5 6.14 -2.99 64.16
C GLU A 5 5.69 -3.85 62.98
N ALA A 6 4.37 -4.05 62.86
CA ALA A 6 3.77 -4.58 61.65
C ALA A 6 4.20 -3.66 60.50
N SER A 7 4.94 -4.20 59.52
CA SER A 7 5.35 -3.47 58.32
C SER A 7 4.11 -3.12 57.50
N VAL A 8 3.50 -1.98 57.80
CA VAL A 8 2.36 -1.45 57.05
C VAL A 8 2.89 -1.09 55.66
N VAL A 9 2.30 -1.71 54.63
CA VAL A 9 2.62 -1.37 53.24
C VAL A 9 2.28 0.11 53.00
N PRO A 10 3.19 0.92 52.44
CA PRO A 10 2.91 2.33 52.18
C PRO A 10 1.64 2.55 51.35
N ASP A 11 0.82 3.53 51.73
CA ASP A 11 -0.44 3.86 51.05
C ASP A 11 -0.25 4.15 49.56
N SER A 12 0.89 4.74 49.17
CA SER A 12 1.23 5.02 47.78
C SER A 12 1.33 3.75 46.92
N ILE A 13 1.80 2.64 47.50
CA ILE A 13 1.90 1.35 46.81
C ILE A 13 0.51 0.75 46.65
N ILE A 14 -0.33 0.85 47.69
CA ILE A 14 -1.71 0.38 47.66
C ILE A 14 -2.51 1.14 46.59
N GLU A 15 -2.37 2.46 46.53
CA GLU A 15 -3.00 3.29 45.50
C GLU A 15 -2.52 2.92 44.09
N SER A 16 -1.21 2.72 43.90
CA SER A 16 -0.64 2.30 42.60
C SER A 16 -1.15 0.93 42.16
N ALA A 17 -1.29 -0.01 43.09
CA ALA A 17 -1.84 -1.33 42.82
C ALA A 17 -3.33 -1.26 42.43
N ASN A 18 -4.13 -0.49 43.16
CA ASN A 18 -5.54 -0.27 42.86
C ASN A 18 -5.74 0.41 41.49
N ARG A 19 -4.91 1.41 41.17
CA ARG A 19 -4.92 2.05 39.85
C ARG A 19 -4.60 1.05 38.74
N THR A 20 -3.61 0.20 38.95
CA THR A 20 -3.23 -0.83 37.97
C THR A 20 -4.37 -1.84 37.77
N LEU A 21 -5.05 -2.23 38.84
CA LEU A 21 -6.23 -3.11 38.78
C LEU A 21 -7.38 -2.46 37.99
N SER A 22 -7.67 -1.18 38.24
CA SER A 22 -8.68 -0.42 37.49
C SER A 22 -8.34 -0.37 35.99
N ASN A 23 -7.08 -0.06 35.66
CA ASN A 23 -6.63 -0.02 34.26
C ASN A 23 -6.72 -1.40 33.58
N LEU A 24 -6.51 -2.49 34.33
CA LEU A 24 -6.64 -3.85 33.81
C LEU A 24 -8.09 -4.21 33.48
N GLU A 25 -9.05 -3.83 34.32
CA GLU A 25 -10.47 -4.07 34.03
C GLU A 25 -10.91 -3.28 32.79
N GLU A 26 -10.46 -2.02 32.65
CA GLU A 26 -10.71 -1.24 31.43
C GLU A 26 -10.04 -1.84 30.18
N LEU A 27 -8.79 -2.31 30.32
CA LEU A 27 -8.10 -2.98 29.21
C LEU A 27 -8.85 -4.27 28.82
N LYS A 28 -9.34 -5.04 29.79
CA LYS A 28 -10.09 -6.28 29.54
C LYS A 28 -11.38 -6.03 28.77
N THR A 29 -12.17 -5.02 29.15
CA THR A 29 -13.41 -4.70 28.43
C THR A 29 -13.12 -4.26 26.99
N ASN A 30 -12.15 -3.37 26.79
CA ASN A 30 -11.74 -2.89 25.48
C ASN A 30 -11.15 -4.02 24.61
N LEU A 31 -10.31 -4.88 25.19
CA LEU A 31 -9.68 -5.99 24.48
C LEU A 31 -10.71 -7.05 24.07
N LEU A 32 -11.65 -7.39 24.94
CA LEU A 32 -12.73 -8.33 24.59
C LEU A 32 -13.60 -7.78 23.46
N HIS A 33 -13.92 -6.49 23.50
CA HIS A 33 -14.62 -5.83 22.40
C HIS A 33 -13.80 -5.85 21.11
N PHE A 34 -12.52 -5.45 21.16
CA PHE A 34 -11.62 -5.48 20.01
C PHE A 34 -11.47 -6.90 19.41
N LEU A 35 -11.34 -7.93 20.25
CA LEU A 35 -11.23 -9.32 19.81
C LEU A 35 -12.52 -9.81 19.14
N SER A 36 -13.69 -9.38 19.62
CA SER A 36 -14.97 -9.70 18.97
C SER A 36 -15.10 -9.12 17.57
N LEU A 37 -14.38 -8.04 17.27
CA LEU A 37 -14.32 -7.42 15.94
C LEU A 37 -13.16 -7.93 15.08
N SER A 38 -12.22 -8.67 15.68
CA SER A 38 -10.97 -9.12 15.03
C SER A 38 -11.09 -10.51 14.44
N GLU A 39 -12.23 -10.82 13.80
CA GLU A 39 -12.40 -12.09 13.11
C GLU A 39 -11.46 -12.17 11.89
N PRO A 40 -10.86 -13.33 11.57
CA PRO A 40 -9.90 -13.45 10.48
C PRO A 40 -10.42 -12.95 9.12
N GLN A 41 -11.71 -13.15 8.87
CA GLN A 41 -12.38 -12.69 7.65
C GLN A 41 -12.45 -11.16 7.61
N VAL A 42 -12.90 -10.53 8.70
CA VAL A 42 -12.95 -9.07 8.85
C VAL A 42 -11.57 -8.45 8.72
N LEU A 43 -10.55 -9.02 9.40
CA LEU A 43 -9.17 -8.55 9.30
C LEU A 43 -8.62 -8.66 7.88
N SER A 44 -9.04 -9.66 7.10
CA SER A 44 -8.59 -9.86 5.72
C SER A 44 -9.12 -8.81 4.75
N GLU A 45 -10.26 -8.20 5.07
CA GLU A 45 -10.89 -7.13 4.28
C GLU A 45 -10.32 -5.74 4.60
N MET A 46 -9.67 -5.58 5.76
CA MET A 46 -9.10 -4.31 6.17
C MET A 46 -7.94 -3.86 5.26
N PRO A 47 -7.79 -2.56 4.99
CA PRO A 47 -6.61 -2.00 4.35
C PRO A 47 -5.32 -2.48 5.05
N PRO A 48 -4.24 -2.80 4.31
CA PRO A 48 -3.04 -3.40 4.89
C PRO A 48 -2.45 -2.63 6.07
N LEU A 49 -2.46 -1.30 6.01
CA LEU A 49 -1.95 -0.45 7.09
C LEU A 49 -2.82 -0.54 8.35
N GLN A 50 -4.14 -0.48 8.21
CA GLN A 50 -5.07 -0.61 9.34
C GLN A 50 -4.99 -2.01 9.97
N ARG A 51 -4.85 -3.04 9.14
CA ARG A 51 -4.64 -4.42 9.58
C ARG A 51 -3.34 -4.59 10.37
N ALA A 52 -2.25 -3.98 9.89
CA ALA A 52 -0.98 -3.96 10.59
C ALA A 52 -1.08 -3.27 11.95
N GLN A 53 -1.83 -2.16 12.03
CA GLN A 53 -2.11 -1.46 13.29
C GLN A 53 -2.84 -2.36 14.28
N ALA A 54 -3.89 -3.07 13.83
CA ALA A 54 -4.65 -4.00 14.67
C ALA A 54 -3.76 -5.10 15.27
N PHE A 55 -2.91 -5.73 14.45
CA PHE A 55 -1.96 -6.74 14.94
C PHE A 55 -0.89 -6.17 15.87
N LEU A 56 -0.38 -4.97 15.58
CA LEU A 56 0.60 -4.31 16.44
C LEU A 56 0.02 -4.00 17.82
N VAL A 57 -1.21 -3.47 17.88
CA VAL A 57 -1.94 -3.22 19.14
C VAL A 57 -2.14 -4.51 19.91
N LEU A 58 -2.55 -5.59 19.25
CA LEU A 58 -2.73 -6.90 19.89
C LEU A 58 -1.42 -7.45 20.48
N ALA A 59 -0.33 -7.37 19.73
CA ALA A 59 0.98 -7.83 20.18
C ALA A 59 1.52 -6.98 21.35
N LYS A 60 1.31 -5.66 21.32
CA LYS A 60 1.65 -4.74 22.42
C LYS A 60 0.81 -5.05 23.67
N ALA A 61 -0.49 -5.27 23.54
CA ALA A 61 -1.37 -5.64 24.65
C ALA A 61 -0.93 -6.96 25.30
N LEU A 62 -0.66 -7.99 24.49
CA LEU A 62 -0.18 -9.29 24.99
C LEU A 62 1.15 -9.15 25.75
N SER A 63 2.10 -8.41 25.17
CA SER A 63 3.42 -8.21 25.78
C SER A 63 3.33 -7.38 27.07
N ALA A 64 2.45 -6.38 27.13
CA ALA A 64 2.20 -5.60 28.33
C ALA A 64 1.60 -6.45 29.46
N LEU A 65 0.59 -7.28 29.15
CA LEU A 65 -0.03 -8.20 30.12
C LEU A 65 0.98 -9.23 30.64
N PHE A 66 1.81 -9.78 29.74
CA PHE A 66 2.85 -10.72 30.14
C PHE A 66 3.92 -10.06 31.01
N THR A 67 4.37 -8.85 30.65
CA THR A 67 5.32 -8.05 31.43
C THR A 67 4.76 -7.71 32.81
N LEU A 68 3.48 -7.36 32.91
CA LEU A 68 2.81 -7.12 34.18
C LEU A 68 2.80 -8.39 35.04
N ARG A 69 2.45 -9.54 34.46
CA ARG A 69 2.50 -10.83 35.16
C ARG A 69 3.90 -11.13 35.69
N LEU A 70 4.95 -10.88 34.92
CA LEU A 70 6.34 -11.08 35.39
C LEU A 70 6.63 -10.21 36.62
N ARG A 71 6.30 -8.90 36.55
CA ARG A 71 6.49 -7.96 37.66
C ARG A 71 5.72 -8.39 38.91
N CYS A 72 4.48 -8.88 38.76
CA CYS A 72 3.68 -9.41 39.87
C CYS A 72 4.29 -10.67 40.51
N ASN A 73 5.08 -11.44 39.75
CA ASN A 73 5.82 -12.59 40.28
C ASN A 73 7.22 -12.23 40.78
N GLY A 74 7.56 -10.94 40.86
CA GLY A 74 8.88 -10.46 41.30
C GLY A 74 9.99 -10.66 40.27
N VAL A 75 9.66 -10.96 39.00
CA VAL A 75 10.63 -11.12 37.92
C VAL A 75 10.80 -9.79 37.20
N ASN A 76 12.05 -9.32 37.08
CA ASN A 76 12.37 -8.13 36.31
C ASN A 76 12.28 -8.41 34.79
N PRO A 77 11.44 -7.67 34.03
CA PRO A 77 11.33 -7.88 32.58
C PRO A 77 12.62 -7.66 31.80
N ASP A 78 13.52 -6.80 32.31
CA ASP A 78 14.79 -6.49 31.63
C ASP A 78 15.77 -7.67 31.65
N ASP A 79 15.62 -8.57 32.62
CA ASP A 79 16.43 -9.78 32.79
C ASP A 79 15.74 -11.02 32.19
N HIS A 80 14.58 -10.83 31.54
CA HIS A 80 13.77 -11.91 30.96
C HIS A 80 13.80 -11.85 29.43
N ALA A 81 13.60 -12.98 28.76
CA ALA A 81 13.51 -13.07 27.29
C ALA A 81 12.38 -12.21 26.66
N VAL A 82 11.52 -11.59 27.48
CA VAL A 82 10.49 -10.66 26.99
C VAL A 82 11.12 -9.35 26.50
N LYS A 83 12.31 -8.99 27.00
CA LYS A 83 13.00 -7.77 26.60
C LYS A 83 13.23 -7.71 25.10
N SER A 84 13.73 -8.80 24.50
CA SER A 84 13.92 -8.88 23.05
C SER A 84 12.61 -8.77 22.27
N GLU A 85 11.49 -9.22 22.85
CA GLU A 85 10.16 -9.06 22.26
C GLU A 85 9.69 -7.60 22.31
N LEU A 86 9.95 -6.89 23.41
CA LEU A 86 9.65 -5.46 23.52
C LEU A 86 10.49 -4.64 22.54
N GLU A 87 11.79 -4.94 22.41
CA GLU A 87 12.68 -4.33 21.41
C GLU A 87 12.18 -4.60 19.99
N ARG A 88 11.77 -5.84 19.70
CA ARG A 88 11.18 -6.22 18.41
C ARG A 88 9.92 -5.41 18.12
N LEU A 89 9.02 -5.24 19.09
CA LEU A 89 7.80 -4.44 18.93
C LEU A 89 8.11 -2.96 18.69
N SER A 90 9.09 -2.39 19.39
CA SER A 90 9.54 -1.01 19.14
C SER A 90 9.99 -0.82 17.69
N LEU A 91 10.77 -1.77 17.16
CA LEU A 91 11.20 -1.72 15.75
C LEU A 91 10.03 -1.80 14.77
N TYR A 92 8.98 -2.57 15.08
CA TYR A 92 7.79 -2.65 14.24
C TYR A 92 6.90 -1.42 14.34
N GLU A 93 6.84 -0.78 15.51
CA GLU A 93 6.17 0.50 15.69
C GLU A 93 6.85 1.60 14.87
N ASP A 94 8.18 1.68 14.90
CA ASP A 94 8.95 2.61 14.06
C ASP A 94 8.77 2.34 12.57
N LYS A 95 8.60 1.08 12.17
CA LYS A 95 8.25 0.73 10.78
C LYS A 95 6.85 1.20 10.46
N PHE A 96 5.88 0.90 11.32
CA PHE A 96 4.49 1.27 11.13
C PHE A 96 4.34 2.78 10.97
N GLU A 97 4.94 3.58 11.85
CA GLU A 97 4.84 5.04 11.77
C GLU A 97 5.44 5.61 10.48
N ARG A 98 6.57 5.06 10.00
CA ARG A 98 7.13 5.45 8.68
C ARG A 98 6.14 5.24 7.54
N TYR A 99 5.45 4.09 7.51
CA TYR A 99 4.44 3.82 6.48
C TYR A 99 3.17 4.66 6.68
N ASN A 100 2.80 4.90 7.94
CA ASN A 100 1.67 5.74 8.30
C ASN A 100 1.87 7.18 7.81
N ASP A 101 3.07 7.71 7.99
CA ASP A 101 3.43 9.05 7.52
C ASP A 101 3.48 9.14 6.00
N TRP A 102 4.04 8.12 5.32
CA TRP A 102 3.97 8.02 3.86
C TRP A 102 2.54 7.96 3.31
N SER A 103 1.59 7.40 4.07
CA SER A 103 0.19 7.37 3.69
C SER A 103 -0.52 8.72 3.85
N LYS A 104 -0.03 9.62 4.72
CA LYS A 104 -0.63 10.93 5.01
C LYS A 104 -0.03 12.04 4.14
N GLU A 105 1.23 11.90 3.77
CA GLU A 105 1.93 12.92 2.98
C GLU A 105 1.31 13.01 1.57
N PRO A 106 0.96 14.21 1.06
CA PRO A 106 0.39 14.34 -0.28
C PRO A 106 1.35 13.68 -1.25
N LEU A 107 0.90 12.58 -1.89
CA LEU A 107 1.61 11.74 -2.86
C LEU A 107 2.86 12.47 -3.32
N ARG A 108 3.99 12.28 -2.60
CA ARG A 108 5.24 12.89 -3.06
C ARG A 108 5.35 12.44 -4.51
N PRO A 109 5.58 13.34 -5.48
CA PRO A 109 5.87 12.91 -6.84
C PRO A 109 7.18 12.11 -6.79
N SER A 110 7.08 10.83 -6.46
CA SER A 110 8.20 9.90 -6.26
C SER A 110 8.85 9.55 -7.59
N ALA A 111 8.22 9.93 -8.70
CA ALA A 111 8.78 9.99 -10.02
C ALA A 111 8.74 11.42 -10.54
N LYS A 112 9.65 12.30 -10.08
CA LYS A 112 9.98 13.50 -10.88
C LYS A 112 10.65 13.00 -12.16
N LEU A 113 9.95 13.11 -13.28
CA LEU A 113 10.50 12.72 -14.57
C LEU A 113 11.74 13.58 -14.85
N ASN A 114 12.89 12.95 -15.05
CA ASN A 114 14.07 13.65 -15.52
C ASN A 114 13.92 13.88 -17.03
N TYR A 115 13.35 15.03 -17.41
CA TYR A 115 13.10 15.40 -18.80
C TYR A 115 14.38 15.38 -19.64
N GLN A 116 15.54 15.72 -19.07
CA GLN A 116 16.82 15.68 -19.78
C GLN A 116 17.26 14.25 -20.10
N ALA A 117 17.12 13.34 -19.13
CA ALA A 117 17.40 11.93 -19.35
C ALA A 117 16.41 11.32 -20.36
N ALA A 118 15.12 11.63 -20.23
CA ALA A 118 14.09 11.16 -21.16
C ALA A 118 14.37 11.62 -22.60
N THR A 119 14.76 12.88 -22.81
CA THR A 119 15.14 13.38 -24.13
C THR A 119 16.33 12.61 -24.71
N ARG A 120 17.37 12.32 -23.91
CA ARG A 120 18.52 11.52 -24.38
C ARG A 120 18.11 10.10 -24.77
N PHE A 121 17.25 9.45 -24.00
CA PHE A 121 16.73 8.12 -24.32
C PHE A 121 15.92 8.13 -25.62
N ILE A 122 15.07 9.14 -25.82
CA ILE A 122 14.24 9.25 -27.02
C ILE A 122 15.09 9.54 -28.27
N GLU A 123 16.04 10.47 -28.17
CA GLU A 123 16.94 10.82 -29.28
C GLU A 123 17.84 9.65 -29.71
N HIS A 124 18.27 8.82 -28.77
CA HIS A 124 19.12 7.67 -29.07
C HIS A 124 18.32 6.47 -29.60
N SER A 125 17.10 6.26 -29.12
CA SER A 125 16.25 5.12 -29.54
C SER A 125 15.56 5.35 -30.89
N LEU A 126 15.42 6.61 -31.33
CA LEU A 126 14.74 6.98 -32.57
C LEU A 126 15.69 7.75 -33.50
N PRO A 127 16.41 7.07 -34.42
CA PRO A 127 17.37 7.72 -35.31
C PRO A 127 16.72 8.70 -36.31
N ASP A 128 15.47 8.43 -36.71
CA ASP A 128 14.76 9.16 -37.78
C ASP A 128 13.93 10.36 -37.27
N LEU A 129 14.33 10.96 -36.16
CA LEU A 129 13.68 12.18 -35.67
C LEU A 129 14.04 13.39 -36.55
N SER A 130 13.01 14.09 -37.04
CA SER A 130 13.15 15.36 -37.74
C SER A 130 13.90 16.40 -36.88
N PRO A 131 14.69 17.32 -37.47
CA PRO A 131 15.37 18.37 -36.73
C PRO A 131 14.41 19.22 -35.88
N GLU A 132 13.18 19.45 -36.34
CA GLU A 132 12.16 20.16 -35.57
C GLU A 132 11.71 19.38 -34.34
N GLN A 133 11.62 18.05 -34.43
CA GLN A 133 11.25 17.18 -33.31
C GLN A 133 12.36 17.14 -32.26
N LYS A 134 13.64 17.03 -32.68
CA LYS A 134 14.79 17.10 -31.78
C LYS A 134 14.84 18.44 -31.03
N GLN A 135 14.62 19.55 -31.75
CA GLN A 135 14.60 20.88 -31.14
C GLN A 135 13.45 21.05 -30.14
N SER A 136 12.25 20.56 -30.48
CA SER A 136 11.09 20.56 -29.57
C SER A 136 11.36 19.77 -28.28
N MET A 137 11.95 18.57 -28.39
CA MET A 137 12.33 17.75 -27.24
C MET A 137 13.40 18.40 -26.36
N ARG A 138 14.33 19.14 -26.96
CA ARG A 138 15.36 19.90 -26.24
C ARG A 138 14.76 21.08 -25.47
N ASN A 139 13.78 21.77 -26.04
CA ASN A 139 13.04 22.86 -25.36
C ASN A 139 12.19 22.34 -24.19
N ILE A 140 11.61 21.14 -24.32
CA ILE A 140 10.90 20.45 -23.23
C ILE A 140 11.87 20.08 -22.11
N SER A 141 13.08 19.59 -22.44
CA SER A 141 14.12 19.23 -21.46
C SER A 141 14.64 20.42 -20.64
N ARG A 142 14.56 21.65 -21.18
CA ARG A 142 14.94 22.90 -20.53
C ARG A 142 13.80 23.52 -19.70
N GLY A 143 12.59 22.96 -19.76
CA GLY A 143 11.42 23.48 -19.06
C GLY A 143 10.73 24.66 -19.75
N GLU A 144 11.13 25.00 -20.98
CA GLU A 144 10.60 26.15 -21.73
C GLU A 144 9.25 25.84 -22.39
N GLY A 145 8.96 24.56 -22.70
CA GLY A 145 7.72 24.14 -23.37
C GLY A 145 6.48 24.00 -22.48
N ALA A 146 6.63 23.97 -21.15
CA ALA A 146 5.53 23.64 -20.22
C ALA A 146 4.68 24.86 -19.78
N LYS A 147 5.23 26.08 -19.85
CA LYS A 147 4.52 27.29 -19.40
C LYS A 147 3.40 27.75 -20.35
N SER A 148 3.44 27.33 -21.61
CA SER A 148 2.45 27.76 -22.62
C SER A 148 1.15 26.94 -22.60
N ARG A 149 1.16 25.66 -22.20
CA ARG A 149 -0.01 24.77 -22.34
C ARG A 149 -0.88 24.63 -21.08
N LEU A 150 -0.41 25.14 -19.94
CA LEU A 150 -1.18 25.07 -18.69
C LEU A 150 -2.16 26.24 -18.52
N HIS A 151 -1.90 27.39 -19.17
CA HIS A 151 -2.70 28.61 -19.01
C HIS A 151 -3.84 28.77 -20.03
N GLU A 152 -3.78 28.09 -21.19
CA GLU A 152 -4.82 28.14 -22.24
C GLU A 152 -6.06 27.28 -21.89
N ASN A 153 -5.89 26.26 -21.05
CA ASN A 153 -6.93 25.24 -20.81
C ASN A 153 -7.80 25.49 -19.56
N GLN A 154 -7.61 26.58 -18.82
CA GLN A 154 -8.41 26.87 -17.61
C GLN A 154 -9.55 27.88 -17.82
N THR A 155 -9.56 28.65 -18.91
CA THR A 155 -10.56 29.72 -19.14
C THR A 155 -11.69 29.35 -20.08
N SER A 156 -11.71 28.14 -20.65
CA SER A 156 -12.82 27.69 -21.50
C SER A 156 -13.59 26.54 -20.84
N GLN A 157 -14.61 26.93 -20.08
CA GLN A 157 -15.79 26.09 -19.87
C GLN A 157 -16.24 25.52 -21.22
N ARG A 158 -15.97 24.24 -21.49
CA ARG A 158 -16.65 23.52 -22.58
C ARG A 158 -17.06 22.13 -22.11
N LYS A 159 -18.36 22.07 -21.76
CA LYS A 159 -19.21 20.91 -21.90
C LYS A 159 -18.71 20.03 -23.06
N ARG A 160 -18.43 18.76 -22.78
CA ARG A 160 -18.11 17.75 -23.78
C ARG A 160 -19.24 17.71 -24.83
N LYS A 161 -19.05 18.39 -25.95
CA LYS A 161 -19.87 18.24 -27.15
C LYS A 161 -19.35 17.01 -27.87
N ARG A 162 -19.95 15.85 -27.57
CA ARG A 162 -19.78 14.65 -28.41
C ARG A 162 -20.49 14.92 -29.74
N PRO A 163 -19.86 14.71 -30.91
CA PRO A 163 -20.61 14.56 -32.14
C PRO A 163 -21.22 13.15 -32.12
N SER A 164 -22.55 13.03 -32.20
CA SER A 164 -23.19 11.75 -32.50
C SER A 164 -24.26 11.95 -33.56
N SER A 165 -23.83 12.04 -34.80
CA SER A 165 -24.61 11.57 -35.93
C SER A 165 -24.40 10.06 -36.02
N GLY A 166 -25.45 9.27 -35.74
CA GLY A 166 -25.44 7.81 -35.83
C GLY A 166 -26.04 7.17 -34.57
N LYS A 167 -27.00 6.26 -34.76
CA LYS A 167 -27.74 5.50 -33.73
C LYS A 167 -26.90 5.24 -32.48
N GLN A 168 -27.23 5.90 -31.37
CA GLN A 168 -26.66 5.59 -30.07
C GLN A 168 -27.20 4.25 -29.61
N GLN A 169 -26.50 3.15 -29.91
CA GLN A 169 -26.73 1.89 -29.22
C GLN A 169 -26.43 2.13 -27.73
N SER A 170 -27.29 1.62 -26.85
CA SER A 170 -27.07 1.73 -25.42
C SER A 170 -25.72 1.12 -25.06
N VAL A 171 -25.00 1.70 -24.11
CA VAL A 171 -23.68 1.20 -23.68
C VAL A 171 -23.74 -0.28 -23.29
N GLN A 172 -24.89 -0.71 -22.76
CA GLN A 172 -25.16 -2.12 -22.45
C GLN A 172 -25.24 -3.00 -23.69
N ALA A 173 -25.88 -2.54 -24.78
CA ALA A 173 -25.95 -3.31 -26.03
C ALA A 173 -24.57 -3.46 -26.68
N ALA A 174 -23.76 -2.40 -26.70
CA ALA A 174 -22.39 -2.44 -27.22
C ALA A 174 -21.49 -3.38 -26.40
N ALA A 175 -21.67 -3.39 -25.07
CA ALA A 175 -20.93 -4.29 -24.18
C ALA A 175 -21.34 -5.76 -24.38
N GLN A 176 -22.64 -6.02 -24.55
CA GLN A 176 -23.15 -7.36 -24.83
C GLN A 176 -22.65 -7.90 -26.16
N GLU A 177 -22.67 -7.08 -27.21
CA GLU A 177 -22.19 -7.46 -28.54
C GLU A 177 -20.69 -7.80 -28.53
N PHE A 178 -19.88 -7.03 -27.79
CA PHE A 178 -18.45 -7.32 -27.61
C PHE A 178 -18.21 -8.66 -26.90
N LEU A 179 -18.94 -8.93 -25.82
CA LEU A 179 -18.82 -10.20 -25.08
C LEU A 179 -19.27 -11.40 -25.91
N GLU A 180 -20.32 -11.24 -26.71
CA GLU A 180 -20.83 -12.29 -27.58
C GLU A 180 -19.85 -12.59 -28.73
N LYS A 181 -19.24 -11.56 -29.30
CA LYS A 181 -18.18 -11.70 -30.30
C LYS A 181 -16.94 -12.42 -29.74
N ALA A 182 -16.48 -12.04 -28.55
CA ALA A 182 -15.35 -12.70 -27.89
C ALA A 182 -15.66 -14.18 -27.59
N ARG A 183 -16.90 -14.50 -27.21
CA ARG A 183 -17.34 -15.87 -26.99
C ARG A 183 -17.33 -16.69 -28.28
N GLN A 184 -17.71 -16.11 -29.41
CA GLN A 184 -17.66 -16.79 -30.70
C GLN A 184 -16.23 -17.04 -31.16
N GLU A 185 -15.33 -16.07 -30.99
CA GLU A 185 -13.90 -16.22 -31.32
C GLU A 185 -13.21 -17.32 -30.48
N LEU A 186 -13.61 -17.49 -29.22
CA LEU A 186 -13.10 -18.57 -28.36
C LEU A 186 -13.64 -19.96 -28.76
N LEU A 187 -14.84 -20.01 -29.34
CA LEU A 187 -15.49 -21.27 -29.75
C LEU A 187 -15.14 -21.68 -31.18
N SER A 188 -14.78 -20.73 -32.05
CA SER A 188 -14.20 -21.01 -33.37
C SER A 188 -12.76 -21.49 -33.20
N ALA A 189 -12.58 -22.81 -33.10
CA ALA A 189 -11.30 -23.48 -32.93
C ALA A 189 -10.39 -23.42 -34.18
N THR A 190 -10.04 -22.21 -34.62
CA THR A 190 -8.91 -21.95 -35.50
C THR A 190 -8.09 -20.83 -34.87
N CYS A 191 -7.09 -21.24 -34.11
CA CYS A 191 -6.14 -20.37 -33.44
C CYS A 191 -5.37 -19.50 -34.43
N GLU A 192 -5.79 -18.26 -34.62
CA GLU A 192 -4.87 -17.16 -34.95
C GLU A 192 -5.07 -16.06 -33.91
N VAL A 193 -4.47 -16.28 -32.73
CA VAL A 193 -4.32 -15.24 -31.72
C VAL A 193 -3.30 -14.22 -32.24
N ASN A 194 -3.78 -13.23 -33.00
CA ASN A 194 -2.98 -12.06 -33.33
C ASN A 194 -2.93 -11.12 -32.11
N GLY A 195 -2.17 -11.55 -31.11
CA GLY A 195 -1.77 -10.72 -29.98
C GLY A 195 -0.56 -9.83 -30.33
N PRO A 196 -0.28 -8.77 -29.54
CA PRO A 196 0.78 -7.81 -29.84
C PRO A 196 2.22 -8.36 -29.78
N LEU A 197 2.40 -9.62 -29.39
CA LEU A 197 3.70 -10.27 -29.24
C LEU A 197 3.84 -11.37 -30.28
N ARG A 198 4.17 -10.97 -31.51
CA ARG A 198 4.54 -11.87 -32.59
C ARG A 198 6.02 -12.24 -32.40
N ASN A 199 6.30 -13.38 -31.75
CA ASN A 199 7.61 -14.00 -31.85
C ASN A 199 7.77 -14.52 -33.28
N GLN A 200 8.57 -13.83 -34.08
CA GLN A 200 9.06 -14.35 -35.35
C GLN A 200 10.20 -15.31 -35.03
N SER A 201 9.90 -16.60 -34.97
CA SER A 201 10.89 -17.65 -35.16
C SER A 201 10.28 -18.67 -36.12
N SER A 202 10.28 -18.29 -37.39
CA SER A 202 10.23 -19.23 -38.50
C SER A 202 11.58 -19.11 -39.16
N ASP A 203 12.38 -20.16 -39.10
CA ASP A 203 13.25 -20.60 -40.18
C ASP A 203 13.38 -22.12 -40.00
N GLU A 204 12.67 -22.84 -40.85
CA GLU A 204 12.71 -24.28 -41.00
C GLU A 204 13.84 -24.67 -41.96
N GLU A 205 14.40 -25.85 -41.68
CA GLU A 205 15.13 -26.77 -42.57
C GLU A 205 16.53 -26.42 -43.09
N ASP A 206 17.53 -27.17 -42.60
CA ASP A 206 18.50 -27.82 -43.48
C ASP A 206 19.09 -29.12 -42.87
N LEU A 207 18.91 -30.21 -43.64
CA LEU A 207 19.69 -31.45 -43.77
C LEU A 207 19.58 -32.63 -42.77
N LEU A 208 18.93 -33.68 -43.28
CA LEU A 208 19.21 -35.10 -43.09
C LEU A 208 20.72 -35.43 -43.01
N MET A 209 21.13 -36.15 -41.97
CA MET A 209 22.08 -37.27 -42.03
C MET A 209 21.83 -38.20 -40.84
N GLY A 210 21.35 -39.42 -41.12
CA GLY A 210 21.09 -40.48 -40.15
C GLY A 210 20.16 -41.54 -40.71
#